data_AF-A0A4Y7ZHX9-F1
#
_entry.id   AF-A0A4Y7ZHX9-F1
#
_cell.length_a   1.000
_cell.length_b   1.000
_cell.length_c   1.000
_cell.angle_alpha   90.00
_cell.angle_beta   90.00
_cell.angle_gamma   90.00
#
_symmetry.space_group_name_H-M   'P 1'
#
loop_
_entity.id
_entity.type
_entity.pdbx_description
1 polymer ?
#
loop_
_entity_poly.entity_id
_entity_poly.type
_entity_poly.pdbx_seq_one_letter_code
_entity_poly.pdbx_strand_id
1 'polypeptide(L)'
;MNEWIVINKPIDVEADIPLEEQAPIEVKQQYNEFYKNKFVAWRNDQLNLFGCIKNNRSISAKCSEAIILELYEMEPAKGTGYVGLAVKSDIGKTVVIIAHTRHSEKSLTWLKEIQPILAKTFKLQENYEYYGKDA
;
A
#
# COMPACT_ATOMS: atom_id res chain seq x y z
N MET A 1 17.72 9.95 -0.74
CA MET A 1 16.80 10.66 -1.65
C MET A 1 15.41 10.59 -1.04
N ASN A 2 14.60 11.65 -1.17
CA ASN A 2 13.21 11.62 -0.73
C ASN A 2 12.34 11.50 -1.98
N GLU A 3 11.70 10.34 -2.16
CA GLU A 3 10.81 10.09 -3.29
C GLU A 3 9.37 10.27 -2.82
N TRP A 4 8.60 11.02 -3.59
CA TRP A 4 7.19 11.29 -3.34
C TRP A 4 6.43 11.10 -4.65
N ILE A 5 5.49 10.15 -4.68
CA ILE A 5 4.69 9.83 -5.86
C ILE A 5 3.22 9.95 -5.51
N VAL A 6 2.52 10.79 -6.28
CA VAL A 6 1.07 10.88 -6.23
C VAL A 6 0.50 9.70 -7.02
N ILE A 7 -0.34 8.91 -6.36
CA ILE A 7 -1.03 7.78 -6.96
C ILE A 7 -2.48 8.19 -7.19
N ASN A 8 -2.91 8.12 -8.44
CA ASN A 8 -4.30 8.39 -8.80
C ASN A 8 -5.17 7.24 -8.31
N LYS A 9 -6.16 7.55 -7.47
CA LYS A 9 -7.18 6.59 -7.01
C LYS A 9 -8.53 7.01 -7.60
N PRO A 10 -9.16 6.18 -8.45
CA PRO A 10 -10.53 6.40 -8.91
C PRO A 10 -11.53 6.48 -7.74
N ILE A 11 -12.63 7.23 -7.91
CA ILE A 11 -13.63 7.47 -6.86
C ILE A 11 -14.36 6.18 -6.45
N ASP A 12 -14.51 5.25 -7.40
CA ASP A 12 -15.21 3.98 -7.27
C ASP A 12 -14.33 2.83 -6.78
N VAL A 13 -13.05 3.09 -6.46
CA VAL A 13 -12.15 2.12 -5.84
C VAL A 13 -12.28 2.17 -4.33
N GLU A 14 -12.58 1.01 -3.73
CA GLU A 14 -12.80 0.90 -2.29
C GLU A 14 -11.48 0.66 -1.53
N ALA A 15 -10.49 0.01 -2.14
CA ALA A 15 -9.18 -0.25 -1.54
C ALA A 15 -8.55 1.04 -1.00
N ASP A 16 -8.27 1.09 0.30
CA ASP A 16 -7.70 2.27 0.95
C ASP A 16 -6.71 1.87 2.04
N ILE A 17 -5.89 2.83 2.46
CA ILE A 17 -4.97 2.66 3.59
C ILE A 17 -5.82 2.36 4.85
N PRO A 18 -5.39 1.43 5.72
CA PRO A 18 -5.94 1.29 7.06
C PRO A 18 -5.96 2.61 7.83
N LEU A 19 -6.87 2.75 8.80
CA LEU A 19 -6.95 3.94 9.65
C LEU A 19 -5.82 3.93 10.70
N GLU A 20 -4.60 4.19 10.23
CA GLU A 20 -3.38 4.21 11.03
C GLU A 20 -2.69 5.57 10.91
N GLU A 21 -1.87 5.92 11.90
CA GLU A 21 -1.21 7.23 12.00
C GLU A 21 0.31 7.12 12.19
N GLN A 22 0.95 6.22 11.45
CA GLN A 22 2.35 5.81 11.68
C GLN A 22 3.40 6.67 10.96
N ALA A 23 3.02 7.59 10.07
CA ALA A 23 4.01 8.43 9.42
C ALA A 23 4.64 9.44 10.40
N PRO A 24 5.95 9.71 10.32
CA PRO A 24 6.60 10.76 11.12
C PRO A 24 5.97 12.14 10.92
N ILE A 25 6.09 13.02 11.92
CA ILE A 25 5.48 14.36 11.89
C ILE A 25 5.95 15.20 10.70
N GLU A 26 7.22 15.08 10.34
CA GLU A 26 7.86 15.76 9.20
C GLU A 26 7.19 15.38 7.87
N VAL A 27 6.90 14.08 7.70
CA VAL A 27 6.19 13.54 6.51
C VAL A 27 4.76 14.05 6.49
N LYS A 28 4.06 14.04 7.64
CA LYS A 28 2.68 14.57 7.75
C LYS A 28 2.63 16.06 7.43
N GLN A 29 3.60 16.85 7.89
CA GLN A 29 3.70 18.28 7.60
C GLN A 29 3.89 18.54 6.10
N GLN A 30 4.86 17.88 5.49
CA GLN A 30 5.11 18.01 4.04
C GLN A 30 3.90 17.56 3.20
N TYR A 31 3.23 16.47 3.60
CA TYR A 31 1.99 16.02 2.96
C TYR A 31 0.90 17.10 3.02
N ASN A 32 0.69 17.71 4.18
CA ASN A 32 -0.34 18.73 4.38
C ASN A 32 -0.07 20.01 3.57
N GLU A 33 1.20 20.35 3.35
CA GLU A 33 1.60 21.53 2.60
C GLU A 33 1.44 21.34 1.07
N PHE A 34 1.84 20.19 0.53
CA PHE A 34 1.97 20.01 -0.92
C PHE A 34 1.00 19.00 -1.55
N TYR A 35 0.49 18.05 -0.77
CA TYR A 35 -0.19 16.86 -1.30
C TYR A 35 -1.54 16.56 -0.66
N LYS A 36 -2.09 17.50 0.10
CA LYS A 36 -3.38 17.34 0.78
C LYS A 36 -4.46 16.81 -0.18
N ASN A 37 -5.27 15.88 0.32
CA ASN A 37 -6.32 15.16 -0.41
C ASN A 37 -5.84 14.14 -1.46
N LYS A 38 -4.54 13.94 -1.64
CA LYS A 38 -3.99 12.96 -2.59
C LYS A 38 -3.59 11.66 -1.87
N PHE A 39 -3.64 10.54 -2.58
CA PHE A 39 -2.99 9.32 -2.12
C PHE A 39 -1.53 9.37 -2.56
N VAL A 40 -0.61 9.27 -1.60
CA VAL A 40 0.81 9.50 -1.84
C VAL A 40 1.62 8.35 -1.29
N ALA A 41 2.49 7.80 -2.12
CA ALA A 41 3.57 6.92 -1.71
C ALA A 41 4.83 7.76 -1.49
N TRP A 42 5.55 7.48 -0.42
CA TRP A 42 6.77 8.21 -0.08
C TRP A 42 7.86 7.27 0.41
N ARG A 43 9.11 7.63 0.14
CA ARG A 43 10.31 6.99 0.69
C ARG A 43 11.27 8.06 1.16
N ASN A 44 11.80 7.89 2.35
CA ASN A 44 12.82 8.75 2.94
C ASN A 44 14.03 7.89 3.35
N ASP A 45 15.10 7.98 2.57
CA ASP A 45 16.33 7.22 2.85
C ASP A 45 17.05 7.70 4.12
N GLN A 46 16.89 8.96 4.54
CA GLN A 46 17.53 9.49 5.76
C GLN A 46 16.89 8.91 7.02
N LEU A 47 15.56 8.77 7.00
CA LEU A 47 14.81 8.14 8.10
C LEU A 47 14.80 6.61 8.00
N ASN A 48 15.30 6.04 6.89
CA ASN A 48 15.20 4.62 6.57
C ASN A 48 13.73 4.10 6.61
N LEU A 49 12.81 4.93 6.13
CA LEU A 49 11.37 4.65 6.13
C LEU A 49 10.76 4.83 4.74
N PHE A 50 9.69 4.10 4.49
CA PHE A 50 8.78 4.36 3.39
C PHE A 50 7.35 4.16 3.87
N GLY A 51 6.38 4.59 3.07
CA GLY A 51 4.99 4.38 3.39
C GLY A 51 4.03 5.03 2.42
N CYS A 52 2.76 5.02 2.81
CA CYS A 52 1.69 5.68 2.09
C CYS A 52 0.92 6.61 3.04
N ILE A 53 0.39 7.70 2.50
CA ILE A 53 -0.42 8.66 3.24
C ILE A 53 -1.58 9.16 2.36
N LYS A 54 -2.75 9.29 2.98
CA LYS A 54 -3.94 9.92 2.42
C LYS A 54 -4.78 10.48 3.56
N ASN A 55 -4.89 11.79 3.59
CA ASN A 55 -5.62 12.55 4.60
C ASN A 55 -5.13 12.21 6.00
N ASN A 56 -5.99 11.66 6.85
CA ASN A 56 -5.69 11.24 8.21
C ASN A 56 -5.21 9.79 8.32
N ARG A 57 -4.99 9.11 7.19
CA ARG A 57 -4.49 7.73 7.15
C ARG A 57 -3.06 7.72 6.67
N SER A 58 -2.19 7.08 7.41
CA SER A 58 -0.78 6.97 7.08
C SER A 58 -0.17 5.71 7.67
N ILE A 59 0.55 5.00 6.84
CA ILE A 59 1.32 3.81 7.23
C ILE A 59 2.79 4.07 6.96
N SER A 60 3.67 3.45 7.74
CA SER A 60 5.11 3.50 7.49
C SER A 60 5.78 2.19 7.89
N ALA A 61 6.87 1.87 7.21
CA ALA A 61 7.69 0.69 7.49
C ALA A 61 9.17 1.01 7.29
N LYS A 62 10.04 0.29 8.00
CA LYS A 62 11.49 0.41 7.80
C LYS A 62 11.90 -0.27 6.51
N CYS A 63 12.76 0.39 5.73
CA CYS A 63 13.30 -0.21 4.51
C CYS A 63 14.08 -1.50 4.77
N SER A 64 14.66 -1.67 5.97
CA SER A 64 15.42 -2.86 6.34
C SER A 64 14.56 -4.08 6.69
N GLU A 65 13.26 -3.88 6.96
CA GLU A 65 12.35 -4.96 7.39
C GLU A 65 11.48 -5.46 6.23
N ALA A 66 11.53 -4.79 5.08
CA ALA A 66 10.65 -4.99 3.94
C ALA A 66 11.43 -5.46 2.71
N ILE A 67 10.96 -6.55 2.09
CA ILE A 67 11.58 -7.11 0.88
C ILE A 67 10.58 -7.25 -0.26
N ILE A 68 9.35 -7.64 0.07
CA ILE A 68 8.34 -7.98 -0.93
C ILE A 68 7.15 -7.04 -0.80
N LEU A 69 6.66 -6.52 -1.92
CA LEU A 69 5.34 -5.95 -2.06
C LEU A 69 4.42 -6.98 -2.69
N GLU A 70 3.55 -7.56 -1.86
CA GLU A 70 2.63 -8.61 -2.24
C GLU A 70 1.24 -8.05 -2.53
N LEU A 71 0.75 -8.34 -3.74
CA LEU A 71 -0.66 -8.28 -4.08
C LEU A 71 -1.28 -9.65 -3.81
N TYR A 72 -2.20 -9.72 -2.86
CA TYR A 72 -2.93 -10.95 -2.57
C TYR A 72 -4.40 -10.83 -3.00
N GLU A 73 -4.94 -11.92 -3.52
CA GLU A 73 -6.31 -12.02 -4.02
C GLU A 73 -6.98 -13.30 -3.52
N MET A 74 -8.18 -13.16 -2.94
CA MET A 74 -9.12 -14.25 -2.66
C MET A 74 -10.46 -13.93 -3.31
N GLU A 75 -10.91 -14.79 -4.22
CA GLU A 75 -12.17 -14.63 -4.94
C GLU A 75 -13.38 -14.99 -4.08
N PRO A 76 -14.50 -14.27 -4.19
CA PRO A 76 -15.76 -14.69 -3.56
C PRO A 76 -16.38 -15.89 -4.29
N ALA A 77 -16.65 -16.99 -3.59
CA ALA A 77 -17.44 -18.12 -4.15
C ALA A 77 -18.88 -18.16 -3.62
N LYS A 78 -19.06 -18.05 -2.29
CA LYS A 78 -20.37 -17.95 -1.63
C LYS A 78 -20.42 -16.90 -0.50
N GLY A 79 -19.26 -16.39 -0.10
CA GLY A 79 -19.10 -15.38 0.94
C GLY A 79 -18.30 -14.16 0.46
N THR A 80 -17.40 -13.66 1.30
CA THR A 80 -16.63 -12.43 1.03
C THR A 80 -15.20 -12.75 0.65
N GLY A 81 -14.85 -12.50 -0.62
CA GLY A 81 -13.46 -12.43 -1.07
C GLY A 81 -12.80 -11.13 -0.61
N TYR A 82 -11.47 -11.07 -0.72
CA TYR A 82 -10.70 -9.87 -0.43
C TYR A 82 -9.54 -9.69 -1.40
N VAL A 83 -9.10 -8.44 -1.51
CA VAL A 83 -7.89 -8.08 -2.26
C VAL A 83 -7.13 -7.02 -1.47
N GLY A 84 -5.80 -7.07 -1.52
CA GLY A 84 -4.98 -6.07 -0.87
C GLY A 84 -3.53 -6.07 -1.30
N LEU A 85 -2.85 -5.00 -0.91
CA LEU A 85 -1.41 -4.84 -1.04
C LEU A 85 -0.79 -4.80 0.35
N ALA A 86 0.13 -5.72 0.60
CA ALA A 86 0.88 -5.81 1.84
C ALA A 86 2.38 -5.86 1.56
N VAL A 87 3.16 -5.39 2.52
CA VAL A 87 4.60 -5.53 2.52
C VAL A 87 4.98 -6.69 3.42
N LYS A 88 5.87 -7.56 2.94
CA LYS A 88 6.41 -8.70 3.68
C LYS A 88 7.91 -8.55 3.94
N SER A 89 8.35 -9.13 5.05
CA SER A 89 9.77 -9.35 5.35
C SER A 89 10.32 -10.59 4.63
N ASP A 90 11.63 -10.83 4.77
CA ASP A 90 12.33 -12.03 4.30
C ASP A 90 11.70 -13.36 4.78
N ILE A 91 11.22 -13.39 6.02
CA ILE A 91 10.56 -14.56 6.62
C ILE A 91 9.05 -14.65 6.30
N GLY A 92 8.55 -13.82 5.38
CA GLY A 92 7.14 -13.84 4.96
C GLY A 92 6.16 -13.16 5.93
N LYS A 93 6.64 -12.49 6.97
CA LYS A 93 5.77 -11.77 7.92
C LYS A 93 5.25 -10.48 7.30
N THR A 94 3.95 -10.21 7.43
CA THR A 94 3.39 -8.89 7.08
C THR A 94 3.97 -7.81 7.97
N VAL A 95 4.67 -6.86 7.36
CA VAL A 95 5.23 -5.66 8.00
C VAL A 95 4.17 -4.58 8.07
N VAL A 96 3.50 -4.32 6.95
CA VAL A 96 2.45 -3.29 6.86
C VAL A 96 1.47 -3.61 5.74
N ILE A 97 0.22 -3.19 5.90
CA ILE A 97 -0.82 -3.29 4.86
C ILE A 97 -0.99 -1.90 4.24
N ILE A 98 -0.75 -1.79 2.94
CA ILE A 98 -0.84 -0.54 2.20
C ILE A 98 -2.28 -0.24 1.82
N ALA A 99 -2.99 -1.24 1.33
CA ALA A 99 -4.39 -1.13 0.97
C ALA A 99 -5.09 -2.48 1.12
N HIS A 100 -6.35 -2.46 1.55
CA HIS A 100 -7.17 -3.66 1.67
C HIS A 100 -8.64 -3.34 1.46
N THR A 101 -9.38 -4.25 0.85
CA THR A 101 -10.84 -4.18 0.74
C THR A 101 -11.44 -5.56 0.44
N ARG A 102 -12.77 -5.64 0.50
CA ARG A 102 -13.52 -6.73 -0.14
C ARG A 102 -13.19 -6.79 -1.62
N HIS A 103 -13.17 -8.00 -2.15
CA HIS A 103 -12.86 -8.22 -3.55
C HIS A 103 -13.84 -7.45 -4.45
N SER A 104 -13.28 -6.70 -5.39
CA SER A 104 -13.99 -6.09 -6.51
C SER A 104 -13.03 -5.97 -7.69
N GLU A 105 -13.54 -6.15 -8.91
CA GLU A 105 -12.72 -6.06 -10.13
C GLU A 105 -11.99 -4.71 -10.23
N LYS A 106 -12.67 -3.62 -9.85
CA LYS A 106 -12.12 -2.26 -9.87
C LYS A 106 -10.95 -2.11 -8.90
N SER A 107 -11.10 -2.60 -7.68
CA SER A 107 -10.03 -2.53 -6.68
C SER A 107 -8.85 -3.43 -7.06
N LEU A 108 -9.12 -4.64 -7.55
CA LEU A 108 -8.07 -5.54 -8.04
C LEU A 108 -7.28 -4.92 -9.21
N THR A 109 -7.99 -4.39 -10.20
CA THR A 109 -7.36 -3.75 -11.37
C THR A 109 -6.48 -2.58 -10.95
N TRP A 110 -7.02 -1.70 -10.11
CA TRP A 110 -6.25 -0.57 -9.58
C TRP A 110 -5.03 -1.02 -8.77
N LEU A 111 -5.17 -2.04 -7.91
CA LEU A 111 -4.05 -2.57 -7.14
C LEU A 111 -2.96 -3.19 -8.04
N LYS A 112 -3.34 -3.88 -9.12
CA LYS A 112 -2.40 -4.39 -10.14
C LYS A 112 -1.67 -3.26 -10.87
N GLU A 113 -2.36 -2.14 -11.13
CA GLU A 113 -1.74 -0.96 -11.76
C GLU A 113 -0.72 -0.26 -10.86
N ILE A 114 -1.02 -0.13 -9.56
CA ILE A 114 -0.15 0.63 -8.65
C ILE A 114 0.97 -0.21 -8.04
N GLN A 115 0.83 -1.54 -7.98
CA GLN A 115 1.85 -2.45 -7.44
C GLN A 115 3.25 -2.18 -8.02
N PRO A 116 3.47 -2.15 -9.34
CA PRO A 116 4.81 -1.92 -9.90
C PRO A 116 5.33 -0.51 -9.58
N ILE A 117 4.45 0.48 -9.48
CA ILE A 117 4.82 1.87 -9.13
C ILE A 117 5.34 1.90 -7.69
N LEU A 118 4.59 1.28 -6.77
CA LEU A 118 4.95 1.20 -5.35
C LEU A 118 6.20 0.35 -5.14
N ALA A 119 6.31 -0.81 -5.80
CA ALA A 119 7.47 -1.69 -5.71
C ALA A 119 8.75 -0.96 -6.15
N LYS A 120 8.70 -0.23 -7.26
CA LYS A 120 9.82 0.60 -7.72
C LYS A 120 10.18 1.69 -6.72
N THR A 121 9.19 2.43 -6.22
CA THR A 121 9.38 3.54 -5.25
C THR A 121 9.99 3.02 -3.94
N PHE A 122 9.50 1.88 -3.46
CA PHE A 122 9.94 1.26 -2.21
C PHE A 122 11.12 0.31 -2.40
N LYS A 123 11.61 0.14 -3.63
CA LYS A 123 12.70 -0.79 -3.99
C LYS A 123 12.45 -2.20 -3.45
N LEU A 124 11.21 -2.68 -3.61
CA LEU A 124 10.75 -4.00 -3.19
C LEU A 124 10.56 -4.91 -4.40
N GLN A 125 10.64 -6.22 -4.16
CA GLN A 125 10.27 -7.24 -5.15
C GLN A 125 8.74 -7.36 -5.23
N GLU A 126 8.21 -7.55 -6.42
CA GLU A 126 6.77 -7.78 -6.62
C GLU A 126 6.46 -9.26 -6.39
N ASN A 127 5.37 -9.52 -5.66
CA ASN A 127 4.77 -10.85 -5.57
C ASN A 127 3.27 -10.77 -5.82
N TYR A 128 2.72 -11.77 -6.49
CA TYR A 128 1.28 -11.93 -6.62
C TYR A 128 0.89 -13.28 -6.03
N GLU A 129 -0.04 -13.27 -5.08
CA GLU A 129 -0.51 -14.46 -4.39
C GLU A 129 -2.02 -14.65 -4.56
N TYR A 130 -2.42 -15.79 -5.09
CA TYR A 130 -3.81 -16.16 -5.27
C TYR A 130 -4.22 -17.21 -4.25
N TYR A 131 -5.12 -16.85 -3.33
CA TYR A 131 -5.62 -17.72 -2.27
C TYR A 131 -6.78 -18.62 -2.71
N GLY A 132 -7.17 -18.57 -3.98
CA GLY A 132 -8.31 -19.32 -4.47
C GLY A 132 -9.64 -18.66 -4.12
N LYS A 133 -10.66 -19.50 -3.97
CA LYS A 133 -12.04 -19.08 -3.73
C LYS A 133 -12.41 -19.25 -2.26
N ASP A 134 -13.18 -18.32 -1.74
CA ASP A 134 -13.79 -18.39 -0.41
C ASP A 134 -14.69 -19.64 -0.33
N ALA A 135 -14.33 -20.62 0.51
CA ALA A 135 -14.96 -21.94 0.58
C ALA A 135 -16.30 -21.95 1.32
#